data_AF-A0A8C2L4K0-F1
#
_entry.id   AF-A0A8C2L4K0-F1
#
_cell.length_a   1.000
_cell.length_b   1.000
_cell.length_c   1.000
_cell.angle_alpha   90.00
_cell.angle_beta   90.00
_cell.angle_gamma   90.00
#
_symmetry.space_group_name_H-M   'P 1'
#
loop_
_entity.id
_entity.type
_entity.pdbx_description
1 polymer ?
#
loop_
_entity_poly.entity_id
_entity_poly.type
_entity_poly.pdbx_seq_one_letter_code
_entity_poly.pdbx_strand_id
1 'polypeptide(L)'
;MELLPTHIDYSCNLPKNQISHFFVGCPPNRHIRVIKPQRIPCKMHIFDSYTIPGFVLRNSSKDLTVFYDWKSFGCVLRIHYKDEFRPDIELYDGETFVRSVDANFIVWENFNRKDYYFNATMHQVACLHEAQTWTSMLVDEKHPEEAWGPHNYRSCFVDDSEKLGNLDQPYEIMNRSSMNFLTFSRENSAIYVFYVKIVDPNYSFCDLRAVFAVQTYGIPDVDQLLPLYMLLSQCVITLIILCISFYGYTFIYRDMLQKKCV
;
A
#
# COMPACT_ATOMS: atom_id res chain seq x y z
N MET A 1 26.18 12.00 25.67
CA MET A 1 26.61 12.65 26.92
C MET A 1 27.81 11.84 27.40
N GLU A 2 29.01 12.31 27.12
CA GLU A 2 30.25 11.64 27.52
C GLU A 2 30.55 11.98 28.98
N LEU A 3 30.83 10.96 29.80
CA LEU A 3 31.28 11.14 31.16
C LEU A 3 32.81 11.13 31.17
N LEU A 4 33.41 12.29 31.38
CA LEU A 4 34.85 12.42 31.62
C LEU A 4 35.11 12.21 33.13
N PRO A 5 35.99 11.30 33.54
CA PRO A 5 36.28 11.10 34.95
C PRO A 5 37.13 12.25 35.47
N THR A 6 36.55 13.08 36.34
CA THR A 6 37.27 14.10 37.10
C THR A 6 37.75 13.50 38.43
N HIS A 7 39.07 13.54 38.62
CA HIS A 7 39.84 13.16 39.81
C HIS A 7 40.13 11.66 40.03
N ILE A 8 41.42 11.35 39.92
CA ILE A 8 42.05 10.11 40.38
C ILE A 8 42.29 10.30 41.89
N ASP A 9 41.40 9.75 42.69
CA ASP A 9 41.62 9.53 44.11
C ASP A 9 41.89 8.03 44.33
N TYR A 10 42.92 7.69 45.11
CA TYR A 10 43.40 6.31 45.28
C TYR A 10 42.56 5.48 46.27
N SER A 11 41.42 6.00 46.73
CA SER A 11 40.43 5.25 47.49
C SER A 11 39.23 4.88 46.62
N CYS A 12 39.07 3.61 46.27
CA CYS A 12 37.84 3.10 45.69
C CYS A 12 36.72 3.05 46.75
N ASN A 13 36.16 4.21 47.08
CA ASN A 13 34.83 4.26 47.70
C ASN A 13 33.81 3.97 46.60
N LEU A 14 33.63 2.68 46.30
CA LEU A 14 32.56 2.22 45.43
C LEU A 14 31.24 2.79 45.96
N PRO A 15 30.50 3.60 45.18
CA PRO A 15 29.22 4.14 45.63
C PRO A 15 28.30 2.96 45.97
N LYS A 16 27.87 2.87 47.24
CA LYS A 16 26.98 1.81 47.75
C LYS A 16 25.57 1.88 47.17
N ASN A 17 25.25 2.91 46.41
CA ASN A 17 23.93 3.14 45.82
C ASN A 17 24.02 2.94 44.31
N GLN A 18 23.07 2.17 43.77
CA GLN A 18 22.89 1.94 42.35
C GLN A 18 22.67 3.28 41.62
N ILE A 19 23.61 3.68 40.76
CA ILE A 19 23.65 5.02 40.15
C ILE A 19 22.94 5.07 38.79
N SER A 20 22.66 3.90 38.19
CA SER A 20 21.96 3.81 36.90
C SER A 20 21.31 2.45 36.71
N HIS A 21 20.09 2.47 36.17
CA HIS A 21 19.44 1.29 35.61
C HIS A 21 19.52 1.38 34.08
N PHE A 22 20.18 0.40 33.46
CA PHE A 22 20.10 0.21 32.02
C PHE A 22 19.04 -0.85 31.76
N PHE A 23 17.91 -0.44 31.19
CA PHE A 23 16.91 -1.39 30.70
C PHE A 23 17.33 -1.82 29.30
N VAL A 24 17.98 -2.99 29.20
CA VAL A 24 18.33 -3.59 27.92
C VAL A 24 17.15 -4.47 27.52
N GLY A 25 16.25 -3.94 26.70
CA GLY A 25 15.07 -4.68 26.26
C GLY A 25 13.98 -3.81 25.64
N CYS A 26 12.93 -4.45 25.14
CA CYS A 26 11.76 -3.78 24.59
C CYS A 26 10.84 -3.29 25.72
N PRO A 27 10.47 -2.00 25.78
CA PRO A 27 9.48 -1.53 26.75
C PRO A 27 8.13 -2.20 26.50
N PRO A 28 7.38 -2.57 27.57
CA PRO A 28 6.20 -3.44 27.48
C PRO A 28 5.01 -2.87 26.69
N ASN A 29 5.04 -1.58 26.32
CA ASN A 29 3.99 -0.92 25.53
C ASN A 29 4.53 -0.21 24.29
N ARG A 30 5.78 -0.50 23.88
CA ARG A 30 6.37 0.12 22.70
C ARG A 30 5.78 -0.47 21.43
N HIS A 31 5.27 0.39 20.56
CA HIS A 31 4.68 -0.01 19.29
C HIS A 31 4.80 1.11 18.25
N ILE A 32 4.54 0.77 16.99
CA ILE A 32 4.49 1.74 15.90
C ILE A 32 3.05 1.98 15.44
N ARG A 33 2.79 3.17 14.91
CA ARG A 33 1.51 3.55 14.31
C ARG A 33 1.77 4.16 12.93
N VAL A 34 0.96 3.77 11.94
CA VAL A 34 0.95 4.44 10.64
C VAL A 34 0.06 5.67 10.73
N ILE A 35 0.63 6.82 10.41
CA ILE A 35 -0.03 8.11 10.59
C ILE A 35 -0.92 8.42 9.40
N LYS A 36 -2.07 8.99 9.72
CA LYS A 36 -3.02 9.49 8.74
C LYS A 36 -2.53 10.86 8.27
N PRO A 37 -2.42 11.11 6.97
CA PRO A 37 -2.20 12.47 6.48
C PRO A 37 -3.25 13.41 7.07
N GLN A 38 -2.85 14.58 7.58
CA GLN A 38 -3.68 15.51 8.39
C GLN A 38 -4.96 16.02 7.71
N ARG A 39 -5.26 15.60 6.48
CA ARG A 39 -6.43 16.01 5.69
C ARG A 39 -7.38 14.87 5.33
N ILE A 40 -7.14 13.64 5.81
CA ILE A 40 -7.95 12.48 5.46
C ILE A 40 -8.82 12.10 6.66
N PRO A 41 -10.11 12.49 6.70
CA PRO A 41 -11.01 12.12 7.79
C PRO A 41 -11.23 10.61 7.76
N CYS A 42 -10.90 9.98 8.87
CA CYS A 42 -11.17 8.57 9.08
C CYS A 42 -12.63 8.39 9.49
N LYS A 43 -13.43 7.77 8.62
CA LYS A 43 -14.76 7.29 8.98
C LYS A 43 -14.67 5.80 9.24
N MET A 44 -14.96 5.39 10.48
CA MET A 44 -15.01 3.97 10.83
C MET A 44 -16.37 3.37 10.45
N HIS A 45 -16.41 2.05 10.26
CA HIS A 45 -17.64 1.28 10.01
C HIS A 45 -18.43 1.73 8.76
N ILE A 46 -17.72 2.06 7.68
CA ILE A 46 -18.35 2.40 6.40
C ILE A 46 -18.87 1.13 5.68
N PHE A 47 -18.23 -0.01 5.94
CA PHE A 47 -18.53 -1.31 5.36
C PHE A 47 -18.11 -2.43 6.32
N ASP A 48 -18.72 -3.60 6.17
CA ASP A 48 -18.41 -4.79 6.96
C ASP A 48 -17.54 -5.80 6.19
N SER A 49 -17.71 -5.86 4.87
CA SER A 49 -16.95 -6.74 3.99
C SER A 49 -16.70 -6.11 2.63
N TYR A 50 -15.67 -6.59 1.94
CA TYR A 50 -15.34 -6.22 0.57
C TYR A 50 -14.86 -7.44 -0.21
N THR A 51 -14.98 -7.38 -1.54
CA THR A 51 -14.59 -8.48 -2.43
C THR A 51 -13.30 -8.13 -3.16
N ILE A 52 -12.35 -9.05 -3.13
CA ILE A 52 -11.12 -8.99 -3.91
C ILE A 52 -11.32 -9.85 -5.16
N PRO A 53 -11.23 -9.28 -6.37
CA PRO A 53 -11.40 -10.05 -7.60
C PRO A 53 -10.33 -11.15 -7.74
N GLY A 54 -10.72 -12.32 -8.23
CA GLY A 54 -9.82 -13.46 -8.35
C GLY A 54 -8.61 -13.19 -9.25
N PHE A 55 -8.77 -12.41 -10.32
CA PHE A 55 -7.68 -12.15 -11.27
C PHE A 55 -6.50 -11.38 -10.67
N VAL A 56 -6.71 -10.61 -9.59
CA VAL A 56 -5.63 -9.89 -8.88
C VAL A 56 -4.94 -10.72 -7.79
N LEU A 57 -5.48 -11.90 -7.45
CA LEU A 57 -4.86 -12.79 -6.48
C LEU A 57 -3.70 -13.57 -7.12
N ARG A 58 -2.67 -13.86 -6.33
CA ARG A 58 -1.51 -14.66 -6.79
C ARG A 58 -1.83 -16.16 -6.86
N ASN A 59 -2.62 -16.67 -5.91
CA ASN A 59 -2.80 -18.11 -5.68
C ASN A 59 -4.21 -18.64 -6.02
N SER A 60 -5.13 -17.78 -6.45
CA SER A 60 -6.53 -18.15 -6.72
C SER A 60 -7.04 -17.33 -7.90
N SER A 61 -7.93 -17.91 -8.71
CA SER A 61 -8.69 -17.19 -9.73
C SER A 61 -10.13 -16.91 -9.32
N LYS A 62 -10.52 -17.30 -8.09
CA LYS A 62 -11.86 -17.05 -7.53
C LYS A 62 -11.84 -15.81 -6.65
N ASP A 63 -12.91 -15.05 -6.73
CA ASP A 63 -13.13 -13.88 -5.89
C ASP A 63 -13.11 -14.25 -4.41
N LEU A 64 -12.44 -13.43 -3.61
CA LEU A 64 -12.32 -13.60 -2.17
C LEU A 64 -13.15 -12.53 -1.46
N THR A 65 -14.14 -12.96 -0.68
CA THR A 65 -14.88 -12.05 0.20
C THR A 65 -14.16 -11.95 1.54
N VAL A 66 -13.79 -10.72 1.92
CA VAL A 66 -13.06 -10.42 3.15
C VAL A 66 -13.95 -9.64 4.09
N PHE A 67 -14.08 -10.13 5.33
CA PHE A 67 -14.68 -9.37 6.43
C PHE A 67 -13.63 -8.43 7.04
N TYR A 68 -13.95 -7.15 7.15
CA TYR A 68 -13.01 -6.13 7.59
C TYR A 68 -13.08 -5.95 9.11
N ASP A 69 -12.03 -6.41 9.80
CA ASP A 69 -11.90 -6.20 11.25
C ASP A 69 -11.36 -4.80 11.55
N TRP A 70 -12.28 -3.87 11.85
CA TRP A 70 -11.97 -2.49 12.21
C TRP A 70 -11.10 -2.35 13.46
N LYS A 71 -11.11 -3.33 14.37
CA LYS A 71 -10.27 -3.32 15.57
C LYS A 71 -8.82 -3.64 15.23
N SER A 72 -8.61 -4.60 14.34
CA SER A 72 -7.26 -5.08 13.97
C SER A 72 -6.62 -4.27 12.84
N PHE A 73 -7.39 -3.95 11.79
CA PHE A 73 -6.88 -3.23 10.61
C PHE A 73 -6.94 -1.71 10.77
N GLY A 74 -7.69 -1.24 11.76
CA GLY A 74 -7.89 0.17 12.00
C GLY A 74 -8.64 0.82 10.84
N CYS A 75 -8.29 2.08 10.57
CA CYS A 75 -9.03 2.88 9.62
C CYS A 75 -8.44 2.83 8.22
N VAL A 76 -9.33 2.83 7.23
CA VAL A 76 -8.97 2.84 5.82
C VAL A 76 -8.53 4.24 5.37
N LEU A 77 -7.30 4.34 4.87
CA LEU A 77 -6.74 5.54 4.26
C LEU A 77 -7.24 5.68 2.82
N ARG A 78 -7.89 6.80 2.48
CA ARG A 78 -8.36 7.04 1.11
C ARG A 78 -7.29 7.74 0.29
N ILE A 79 -6.81 7.07 -0.75
CA ILE A 79 -5.71 7.54 -1.60
C ILE A 79 -6.18 7.58 -3.05
N HIS A 80 -5.86 8.64 -3.77
CA HIS A 80 -6.21 8.71 -5.17
C HIS A 80 -5.30 7.75 -5.97
N TYR A 81 -5.84 7.01 -6.93
CA TYR A 81 -5.10 5.94 -7.62
C TYR A 81 -3.83 6.38 -8.36
N LYS A 82 -3.70 7.67 -8.67
CA LYS A 82 -2.49 8.25 -9.29
C LYS A 82 -1.45 8.73 -8.28
N ASP A 83 -1.83 8.84 -7.01
CA ASP A 83 -0.95 9.41 -6.00
C ASP A 83 0.02 8.34 -5.52
N GLU A 84 1.29 8.72 -5.41
CA GLU A 84 2.33 7.90 -4.81
C GLU A 84 2.14 7.88 -3.30
N PHE A 85 2.13 6.68 -2.69
CA PHE A 85 1.90 6.53 -1.26
C PHE A 85 3.12 5.97 -0.56
N ARG A 86 3.58 6.67 0.48
CA ARG A 86 4.58 6.18 1.43
C ARG A 86 4.00 6.32 2.83
N PRO A 87 3.93 5.25 3.63
CA PRO A 87 3.39 5.33 4.97
C PRO A 87 4.35 6.11 5.87
N ASP A 88 3.84 7.13 6.55
CA ASP A 88 4.54 7.80 7.63
C ASP A 88 4.34 7.00 8.93
N ILE A 89 5.43 6.64 9.59
CA ILE A 89 5.41 5.77 10.77
C ILE A 89 5.93 6.54 11.97
N GLU A 90 5.25 6.41 13.10
CA GLU A 90 5.65 6.97 14.38
C GLU A 90 5.77 5.89 15.45
N LEU A 91 6.72 6.08 16.36
CA LEU A 91 6.97 5.24 17.51
C LEU A 91 6.24 5.79 18.74
N TYR A 92 5.54 4.93 19.45
CA TYR A 92 4.80 5.24 20.66
C TYR A 92 5.19 4.31 21.80
N ASP A 93 5.22 4.85 23.02
CA ASP A 93 5.28 4.08 24.26
C ASP A 93 3.93 4.27 24.98
N GLY A 94 3.02 3.30 24.82
CA GLY A 94 1.60 3.48 25.18
C GLY A 94 0.96 4.59 24.34
N GLU A 95 0.42 5.63 24.99
CA GLU A 95 -0.15 6.79 24.28
C GLU A 95 0.86 7.93 24.05
N THR A 96 2.11 7.76 24.50
CA THR A 96 3.10 8.83 24.39
C THR A 96 3.85 8.72 23.06
N PHE A 97 3.76 9.75 22.25
CA PHE A 97 4.59 9.89 21.05
C PHE A 97 6.07 9.98 21.45
N VAL A 98 6.91 9.13 20.86
CA VAL A 98 8.36 9.10 21.11
C VAL A 98 9.10 9.85 20.01
N ARG A 99 8.92 9.41 18.75
CA ARG A 99 9.56 10.00 17.56
C ARG A 99 8.95 9.45 16.29
N SER A 100 9.13 10.17 15.18
CA SER A 100 8.95 9.59 13.85
C SER A 100 10.01 8.52 13.57
N VAL A 101 9.65 7.49 12.80
CA VAL A 101 10.55 6.40 12.45
C VAL A 101 11.30 6.74 11.16
N ASP A 102 12.61 6.92 11.27
CA ASP A 102 13.50 7.17 10.13
C ASP A 102 14.25 5.90 9.67
N ALA A 103 13.97 4.75 10.30
CA ALA A 103 14.58 3.47 9.97
C ALA A 103 14.00 2.82 8.71
N ASN A 104 14.74 1.85 8.19
CA ASN A 104 14.27 1.01 7.08
C ASN A 104 13.16 0.06 7.54
N PHE A 105 12.09 0.01 6.75
CA PHE A 105 10.93 -0.83 6.95
C PHE A 105 10.48 -1.47 5.65
N ILE A 106 9.74 -2.55 5.78
CA ILE A 106 9.12 -3.27 4.66
C ILE A 106 7.61 -3.21 4.79
N VAL A 107 6.93 -3.38 3.66
CA VAL A 107 5.47 -3.54 3.60
C VAL A 107 5.10 -4.74 2.74
N TRP A 108 4.09 -5.49 3.17
CA TRP A 108 3.55 -6.59 2.38
C TRP A 108 2.04 -6.69 2.56
N GLU A 109 1.37 -7.19 1.53
CA GLU A 109 -0.09 -7.28 1.49
C GLU A 109 -0.58 -8.58 2.14
N ASN A 110 -1.64 -8.51 2.95
CA ASN A 110 -2.15 -9.62 3.77
C ASN A 110 -2.88 -10.70 2.96
N PHE A 111 -3.55 -10.33 1.87
CA PHE A 111 -4.42 -11.22 1.09
C PHE A 111 -3.79 -11.73 -0.22
N ASN A 112 -2.46 -11.67 -0.35
CA ASN A 112 -1.69 -12.13 -1.52
C ASN A 112 -2.16 -11.52 -2.86
N ARG A 113 -2.54 -10.24 -2.82
CA ARG A 113 -2.79 -9.44 -4.02
C ARG A 113 -1.49 -9.15 -4.78
N LYS A 114 -1.58 -9.00 -6.10
CA LYS A 114 -0.43 -8.69 -6.98
C LYS A 114 -0.58 -7.37 -7.75
N ASP A 115 -1.61 -6.59 -7.43
CA ASP A 115 -2.02 -5.38 -8.14
C ASP A 115 -1.56 -4.09 -7.44
N TYR A 116 -0.39 -4.14 -6.78
CA TYR A 116 0.34 -3.01 -6.21
C TYR A 116 1.82 -3.11 -6.60
N TYR A 117 2.51 -1.97 -6.66
CA TYR A 117 3.89 -1.90 -7.16
C TYR A 117 4.71 -0.88 -6.38
N PHE A 118 6.02 -1.12 -6.32
CA PHE A 118 7.00 -0.14 -5.88
C PHE A 118 7.48 0.67 -7.09
N ASN A 119 7.56 2.00 -6.96
CA ASN A 119 7.92 2.86 -8.08
C ASN A 119 9.42 2.93 -8.35
N ALA A 120 10.27 2.58 -7.37
CA ALA A 120 11.72 2.65 -7.48
C ALA A 120 12.34 1.26 -7.72
N THR A 121 13.35 1.19 -8.60
CA THR A 121 14.19 -0.01 -8.75
C THR A 121 15.42 0.03 -7.85
N MET A 122 16.04 -1.13 -7.62
CA MET A 122 17.30 -1.23 -6.87
C MET A 122 18.41 -0.36 -7.47
N HIS A 123 18.47 -0.27 -8.80
CA HIS A 123 19.39 0.60 -9.52
C HIS A 123 19.11 2.09 -9.25
N GLN A 124 17.84 2.51 -9.27
CA GLN A 124 17.46 3.92 -9.04
C GLN A 124 17.77 4.40 -7.61
N VAL A 125 17.71 3.50 -6.62
CA VAL A 125 18.10 3.82 -5.24
C VAL A 125 19.61 3.65 -4.99
N ALA A 126 20.40 3.33 -6.02
CA ALA A 126 21.84 3.13 -5.96
C ALA A 126 22.28 1.96 -5.05
N CYS A 127 21.53 0.86 -5.06
CA CYS A 127 22.02 -0.39 -4.49
C CYS A 127 23.29 -0.85 -5.22
N LEU A 128 24.28 -1.34 -4.46
CA LEU A 128 25.53 -1.91 -5.00
C LEU A 128 25.35 -3.37 -5.43
N HIS A 129 24.40 -4.08 -4.81
CA HIS A 129 24.04 -5.46 -5.12
C HIS A 129 22.54 -5.68 -4.95
N GLU A 130 22.05 -6.86 -5.35
CA GLU A 130 20.62 -7.19 -5.29
C GLU A 130 20.13 -7.21 -3.83
N ALA A 131 19.12 -6.38 -3.54
CA ALA A 131 18.49 -6.31 -2.23
C ALA A 131 17.57 -7.52 -2.00
N GLN A 132 17.33 -7.83 -0.73
CA GLN A 132 16.32 -8.82 -0.36
C GLN A 132 14.92 -8.34 -0.79
N THR A 133 14.09 -9.27 -1.26
CA THR A 133 12.67 -9.06 -1.57
C THR A 133 11.80 -9.89 -0.63
N TRP A 134 10.55 -9.48 -0.44
CA TRP A 134 9.57 -10.21 0.36
C TRP A 134 9.44 -11.66 -0.11
N THR A 135 9.40 -11.87 -1.43
CA THR A 135 9.32 -13.20 -2.01
C THR A 135 10.59 -14.02 -1.72
N SER A 136 11.79 -13.43 -1.79
CA SER A 136 13.03 -14.16 -1.47
C SER A 136 13.21 -14.44 0.01
N MET A 137 12.50 -13.71 0.89
CA MET A 137 12.57 -13.89 2.34
C MET A 137 11.55 -14.89 2.89
N LEU A 138 10.49 -15.20 2.13
CA LEU A 138 9.46 -16.20 2.45
C LEU A 138 9.93 -17.67 2.31
N VAL A 139 11.17 -17.97 2.72
CA VAL A 139 11.76 -19.31 2.59
C VAL A 139 11.40 -20.19 3.80
N ASP A 140 10.98 -21.42 3.53
CA ASP A 140 10.75 -22.56 4.45
C ASP A 140 9.77 -22.34 5.62
N GLU A 141 8.46 -22.57 5.37
CA GLU A 141 7.37 -22.78 6.36
C GLU A 141 7.23 -21.75 7.50
N LYS A 142 8.04 -20.70 7.53
CA LYS A 142 7.96 -19.63 8.52
C LYS A 142 6.68 -18.85 8.34
N HIS A 143 6.06 -18.50 9.46
CA HIS A 143 4.97 -17.53 9.45
C HIS A 143 5.45 -16.24 8.76
N PRO A 144 4.63 -15.63 7.89
CA PRO A 144 5.04 -14.43 7.15
C PRO A 144 5.64 -13.34 8.05
N GLU A 145 5.09 -13.16 9.25
CA GLU A 145 5.55 -12.18 10.23
C GLU A 145 7.00 -12.39 10.71
N GLU A 146 7.52 -13.61 10.60
CA GLU A 146 8.87 -14.01 11.04
C GLU A 146 9.86 -14.14 9.88
N ALA A 147 9.37 -14.14 8.64
CA ALA A 147 10.16 -14.37 7.45
C ALA A 147 11.25 -13.30 7.24
N TRP A 148 10.92 -12.04 7.50
CA TRP A 148 11.82 -10.91 7.32
C TRP A 148 11.79 -9.95 8.51
N GLY A 149 12.95 -9.68 9.09
CA GLY A 149 13.08 -8.77 10.22
C GLY A 149 14.52 -8.32 10.48
N PRO A 150 14.75 -7.63 11.60
CA PRO A 150 16.06 -7.09 11.96
C PRO A 150 17.19 -8.13 12.03
N HIS A 151 16.85 -9.37 12.36
CA HIS A 151 17.80 -10.47 12.54
C HIS A 151 18.39 -11.02 11.22
N ASN A 152 17.74 -10.79 10.08
CA ASN A 152 18.16 -11.30 8.78
C ASN A 152 18.23 -10.24 7.67
N TYR A 153 17.99 -8.97 8.02
CA TYR A 153 18.12 -7.83 7.10
C TYR A 153 19.57 -7.62 6.68
N ARG A 154 19.78 -7.40 5.39
CA ARG A 154 21.06 -7.02 4.78
C ARG A 154 20.88 -5.79 3.93
N SER A 155 21.78 -4.82 4.11
CA SER A 155 21.76 -3.59 3.33
C SER A 155 22.40 -3.81 1.96
N CYS A 156 21.70 -3.41 0.89
CA CYS A 156 22.23 -3.42 -0.47
C CYS A 156 23.33 -2.36 -0.73
N PHE A 157 23.60 -1.49 0.25
CA PHE A 157 24.55 -0.38 0.14
C PHE A 157 25.95 -0.72 0.66
N VAL A 158 26.11 -1.88 1.28
CA VAL A 158 27.41 -2.37 1.75
C VAL A 158 28.00 -3.25 0.66
N ASP A 159 29.27 -3.03 0.33
CA ASP A 159 29.98 -3.81 -0.67
C ASP A 159 30.51 -5.10 -0.02
N ASP A 160 29.71 -6.16 -0.08
CA ASP A 160 30.04 -7.48 0.50
C ASP A 160 30.06 -8.61 -0.57
N SER A 161 29.89 -8.32 -1.87
CA SER A 161 29.72 -9.38 -2.89
C SER A 161 30.26 -9.07 -4.30
N GLU A 162 30.98 -10.03 -4.88
CA GLU A 162 31.65 -10.00 -6.20
C GLU A 162 30.71 -10.01 -7.44
N LYS A 163 29.38 -10.07 -7.29
CA LYS A 163 28.43 -10.08 -8.42
C LYS A 163 27.29 -9.08 -8.22
N LEU A 164 27.18 -8.13 -9.15
CA LEU A 164 25.95 -7.36 -9.32
C LEU A 164 24.84 -8.33 -9.75
N GLY A 165 23.89 -8.63 -8.86
CA GLY A 165 22.65 -9.31 -9.21
C GLY A 165 21.76 -8.45 -10.10
N ASN A 166 20.47 -8.76 -10.20
CA ASN A 166 19.57 -7.99 -11.07
C ASN A 166 19.08 -6.70 -10.37
N LEU A 167 19.69 -5.56 -10.68
CA LEU A 167 19.34 -4.26 -10.11
C LEU A 167 18.10 -3.60 -10.76
N ASP A 168 17.54 -4.17 -11.82
CA ASP A 168 16.32 -3.64 -12.46
C ASP A 168 15.04 -4.07 -11.73
N GLN A 169 15.15 -4.93 -10.71
CA GLN A 169 14.01 -5.32 -9.90
C GLN A 169 13.49 -4.17 -9.02
N PRO A 170 12.20 -4.19 -8.66
CA PRO A 170 11.64 -3.22 -7.72
C PRO A 170 12.35 -3.30 -6.36
N TYR A 171 12.61 -2.14 -5.76
CA TYR A 171 13.13 -2.05 -4.41
C TYR A 171 11.96 -2.06 -3.42
N GLU A 172 11.91 -3.03 -2.50
CA GLU A 172 10.76 -3.22 -1.59
C GLU A 172 10.97 -2.63 -0.18
N ILE A 173 12.18 -2.16 0.10
CA ILE A 173 12.53 -1.51 1.37
C ILE A 173 12.23 -0.01 1.25
N MET A 174 11.63 0.56 2.28
CA MET A 174 11.33 2.00 2.35
C MET A 174 11.87 2.58 3.65
N ASN A 175 12.11 3.89 3.64
CA ASN A 175 12.31 4.68 4.83
C ASN A 175 11.67 6.05 4.64
N ARG A 176 11.63 6.86 5.70
CA ARG A 176 10.98 8.18 5.67
C ARG A 176 11.55 9.13 4.60
N SER A 177 12.83 9.00 4.28
CA SER A 177 13.52 9.85 3.31
C SER A 177 13.62 9.24 1.91
N SER A 178 13.22 7.98 1.74
CA SER A 178 13.39 7.25 0.48
C SER A 178 12.41 7.76 -0.59
N MET A 179 12.88 7.84 -1.83
CA MET A 179 12.05 8.15 -3.00
C MET A 179 11.29 6.92 -3.53
N ASN A 180 11.10 5.91 -2.69
CA ASN A 180 10.36 4.70 -2.99
C ASN A 180 8.95 4.81 -2.41
N PHE A 181 7.95 4.53 -3.23
CA PHE A 181 6.54 4.69 -2.94
C PHE A 181 5.75 3.49 -3.44
N LEU A 182 4.68 3.17 -2.73
CA LEU A 182 3.64 2.29 -3.19
C LEU A 182 2.80 3.01 -4.24
N THR A 183 2.53 2.28 -5.32
CA THR A 183 1.61 2.64 -6.39
C THR A 183 0.59 1.53 -6.56
N PHE A 184 -0.60 1.89 -7.02
CA PHE A 184 -1.74 0.98 -7.07
C PHE A 184 -2.21 0.75 -8.50
N SER A 185 -2.93 -0.35 -8.72
CA SER A 185 -3.56 -0.62 -10.00
C SER A 185 -4.48 0.52 -10.44
N ARG A 186 -4.45 0.80 -11.74
CA ARG A 186 -5.30 1.82 -12.38
C ARG A 186 -6.58 1.23 -12.97
N GLU A 187 -6.76 -0.08 -12.86
CA GLU A 187 -7.87 -0.79 -13.48
C GLU A 187 -9.12 -0.76 -12.61
N ASN A 188 -8.98 -0.94 -11.30
CA ASN A 188 -10.12 -1.05 -10.39
C ASN A 188 -9.84 -0.37 -9.05
N SER A 189 -10.84 0.31 -8.52
CA SER A 189 -10.84 0.79 -7.14
C SER A 189 -10.81 -0.41 -6.18
N ALA A 190 -9.92 -0.39 -5.19
CA ALA A 190 -9.66 -1.55 -4.34
C ALA A 190 -9.30 -1.14 -2.91
N ILE A 191 -9.52 -2.09 -1.99
CA ILE A 191 -9.07 -2.01 -0.60
C ILE A 191 -7.91 -2.99 -0.42
N TYR A 192 -6.81 -2.47 0.09
CA TYR A 192 -5.57 -3.18 0.40
C TYR A 192 -5.35 -3.16 1.91
N VAL A 193 -4.86 -4.28 2.47
CA VAL A 193 -4.45 -4.36 3.87
C VAL A 193 -2.99 -4.75 3.89
N PHE A 194 -2.16 -3.85 4.42
CA PHE A 194 -0.72 -4.03 4.48
C PHE A 194 -0.26 -4.19 5.91
N TYR A 195 0.71 -5.08 6.10
CA TYR A 195 1.57 -5.03 7.27
C TYR A 195 2.75 -4.12 6.98
N VAL A 196 3.25 -3.49 8.03
CA VAL A 196 4.53 -2.79 8.05
C VAL A 196 5.39 -3.31 9.18
N LYS A 197 6.68 -3.50 8.92
CA LYS A 197 7.64 -3.98 9.93
C LYS A 197 8.98 -3.27 9.78
N ILE A 198 9.55 -2.86 10.90
CA ILE A 198 10.90 -2.29 10.92
C ILE A 198 11.92 -3.41 10.76
N VAL A 199 12.84 -3.27 9.80
CA VAL A 199 13.87 -4.27 9.50
C VAL A 199 15.28 -3.79 9.85
N ASP A 200 15.45 -2.53 10.24
CA ASP A 200 16.75 -2.00 10.63
C ASP A 200 17.25 -2.61 11.96
N PRO A 201 18.38 -3.35 11.97
CA PRO A 201 18.94 -3.98 13.17
C PRO A 201 19.39 -2.98 14.24
N ASN A 202 19.72 -1.75 13.85
CA ASN A 202 20.25 -0.74 14.76
C ASN A 202 19.16 0.17 15.34
N TYR A 203 17.89 -0.01 14.91
CA TYR A 203 16.81 0.89 15.33
C TYR A 203 16.22 0.52 16.70
N SER A 204 15.89 -0.76 16.92
CA SER A 204 15.28 -1.24 18.15
C SER A 204 15.40 -2.75 18.31
N PHE A 205 15.45 -3.21 19.56
CA PHE A 205 15.34 -4.63 19.91
C PHE A 205 13.89 -5.15 19.93
N CYS A 206 12.90 -4.27 19.73
CA CYS A 206 11.48 -4.62 19.70
C CYS A 206 11.07 -5.20 18.32
N ASP A 207 10.13 -6.13 18.31
CA ASP A 207 9.40 -6.50 17.08
C ASP A 207 8.37 -5.41 16.76
N LEU A 208 8.82 -4.37 16.05
CA LEU A 208 7.99 -3.23 15.70
C LEU A 208 7.24 -3.49 14.40
N ARG A 209 5.95 -3.78 14.52
CA ARG A 209 5.04 -4.03 13.41
C ARG A 209 3.69 -3.35 13.61
N ALA A 210 3.03 -3.01 12.51
CA ALA A 210 1.67 -2.49 12.51
C ALA A 210 0.93 -2.92 11.25
N VAL A 211 -0.39 -2.72 11.25
CA VAL A 211 -1.27 -2.95 10.11
C VAL A 211 -1.91 -1.64 9.72
N PHE A 212 -2.09 -1.42 8.42
CA PHE A 212 -2.87 -0.31 7.89
C PHE A 212 -3.61 -0.73 6.63
N ALA A 213 -4.73 -0.06 6.37
CA ALA A 213 -5.53 -0.30 5.18
C ALA A 213 -5.56 0.93 4.28
N VAL A 214 -5.60 0.70 2.97
CA VAL A 214 -5.68 1.72 1.94
C VAL A 214 -6.85 1.42 1.02
N GLN A 215 -7.68 2.41 0.72
CA GLN A 215 -8.69 2.36 -0.33
C GLN A 215 -8.30 3.34 -1.43
N THR A 216 -8.13 2.81 -2.64
CA THR A 216 -7.93 3.66 -3.81
C THR A 216 -9.24 4.28 -4.28
N TYR A 217 -9.18 5.48 -4.85
CA TYR A 217 -10.34 6.13 -5.47
C TYR A 217 -9.94 6.92 -6.71
N GLY A 218 -10.93 7.36 -7.50
CA GLY A 218 -10.73 8.18 -8.70
C GLY A 218 -10.56 7.38 -9.98
N ILE A 219 -10.61 6.05 -9.90
CA ILE A 219 -10.73 5.19 -11.07
C ILE A 219 -12.19 5.27 -11.52
N PRO A 220 -12.47 5.65 -12.78
CA PRO A 220 -13.83 5.63 -13.29
C PRO A 220 -14.29 4.18 -13.35
N ASP A 221 -15.32 3.85 -12.58
CA ASP A 221 -16.03 2.58 -12.74
C ASP A 221 -16.73 2.63 -14.11
N VAL A 222 -16.08 2.07 -15.12
CA VAL A 222 -16.71 1.90 -16.43
C VAL A 222 -17.72 0.77 -16.27
N ASP A 223 -18.97 1.13 -16.02
CA ASP A 223 -20.06 0.17 -16.07
C ASP A 223 -20.03 -0.51 -17.44
N GLN A 224 -19.74 -1.81 -17.46
CA GLN A 224 -19.56 -2.60 -18.69
C GLN A 224 -20.84 -2.60 -19.56
N LEU A 225 -21.99 -2.30 -18.97
CA LEU A 225 -23.28 -2.20 -19.68
C LEU A 225 -23.53 -0.82 -20.29
N LEU A 226 -22.82 0.23 -19.86
CA LEU A 226 -23.01 1.59 -20.36
C LEU A 226 -22.78 1.71 -21.88
N PRO A 227 -21.72 1.12 -22.48
CA PRO A 227 -21.53 1.15 -23.93
C PRO A 227 -22.66 0.43 -24.67
N LEU A 228 -23.17 -0.68 -24.11
CA LEU A 228 -24.28 -1.45 -24.68
C LEU A 228 -25.57 -0.61 -24.69
N TYR A 229 -25.90 0.06 -23.57
CA TYR A 229 -27.07 0.94 -23.50
C TYR A 229 -26.97 2.12 -24.47
N MET A 230 -25.79 2.74 -24.59
CA MET A 230 -25.55 3.82 -25.55
C MET A 230 -25.76 3.33 -26.99
N LEU A 231 -25.23 2.14 -27.35
CA LEU A 231 -25.43 1.56 -28.68
C LEU A 231 -26.91 1.27 -28.97
N LEU A 232 -27.61 0.65 -28.02
CA LEU A 232 -29.04 0.34 -28.15
C LEU A 232 -29.88 1.61 -28.32
N SER A 233 -29.60 2.66 -27.55
CA SER A 233 -30.30 3.94 -27.69
C SER A 233 -30.08 4.56 -29.07
N GLN A 234 -28.86 4.47 -29.61
CA GLN A 234 -28.54 4.98 -30.94
C GLN A 234 -29.27 4.21 -32.05
N CYS A 235 -29.39 2.89 -31.92
CA CYS A 235 -30.18 2.06 -32.83
C CYS A 235 -31.68 2.42 -32.80
N VAL A 236 -32.24 2.67 -31.61
CA VAL A 236 -33.64 3.07 -31.47
C VAL A 236 -33.88 4.47 -32.07
N ILE A 237 -33.00 5.43 -31.80
CA ILE A 237 -33.11 6.79 -32.34
C ILE A 237 -33.03 6.78 -33.87
N THR A 238 -32.08 6.03 -34.44
CA THR A 238 -31.95 5.91 -35.90
C THR A 238 -33.16 5.24 -36.54
N LEU A 239 -33.74 4.20 -35.91
CA LEU A 239 -35.00 3.59 -36.34
C LEU A 239 -36.17 4.59 -36.32
N ILE A 240 -36.30 5.38 -35.25
CA ILE A 240 -37.36 6.40 -35.15
C ILE A 240 -37.22 7.43 -36.27
N ILE A 241 -36.01 7.93 -36.53
CA ILE A 241 -35.74 8.90 -37.61
C ILE A 241 -36.08 8.29 -38.99
N LEU A 242 -35.71 7.03 -39.23
CA LEU A 242 -36.04 6.33 -40.47
C LEU A 242 -37.54 6.16 -40.65
N CYS A 243 -38.27 5.79 -39.59
CA CYS A 243 -39.73 5.70 -39.62
C CYS A 243 -40.35 7.05 -39.95
N ILE A 244 -39.96 8.13 -39.27
CA ILE A 244 -40.47 9.49 -39.53
C ILE A 244 -40.18 9.91 -40.97
N SER A 245 -38.96 9.69 -41.45
CA SER A 245 -38.56 10.00 -42.83
C SER A 245 -39.39 9.22 -43.85
N PHE A 246 -39.61 7.93 -43.63
CA PHE A 246 -40.42 7.08 -44.50
C PHE A 246 -41.89 7.53 -44.55
N TYR A 247 -42.50 7.80 -43.39
CA TYR A 247 -43.88 8.32 -43.34
C TYR A 247 -43.98 9.72 -43.98
N GLY A 248 -43.02 10.60 -43.74
CA GLY A 248 -42.95 11.92 -44.38
C GLY A 248 -42.81 11.83 -45.90
N TYR A 249 -41.92 10.98 -46.40
CA TYR A 249 -41.72 10.75 -47.83
C TYR A 249 -42.99 10.19 -48.49
N THR A 250 -43.58 9.15 -47.91
CA THR A 250 -44.79 8.53 -48.46
C THR A 250 -45.98 9.48 -48.44
N PHE A 251 -46.10 10.35 -47.43
CA PHE A 251 -47.12 11.39 -47.37
C PHE A 251 -46.96 12.41 -48.50
N ILE A 252 -45.76 12.97 -48.68
CA ILE A 252 -45.46 13.94 -49.75
C ILE A 252 -45.66 13.31 -51.13
N TYR A 253 -45.18 12.08 -51.31
CA TYR A 253 -45.30 11.34 -52.57
C TYR A 253 -46.78 11.09 -52.95
N ARG A 254 -47.62 10.75 -51.97
CA ARG A 254 -49.07 10.60 -52.19
C ARG A 254 -49.76 11.91 -52.55
N ASP A 255 -49.43 13.03 -51.88
CA ASP A 255 -49.96 14.36 -52.21
C ASP A 255 -49.59 14.78 -53.65
N MET A 256 -48.34 14.52 -54.07
CA MET A 256 -47.90 14.81 -55.44
C MET A 256 -48.61 13.96 -56.50
N LEU A 257 -48.92 12.69 -56.20
CA LEU A 257 -49.69 11.84 -57.11
C LEU A 257 -51.14 12.34 -57.27
N GLN A 258 -51.78 12.79 -56.18
CA GLN A 258 -53.14 13.32 -56.25
C GLN A 258 -53.22 14.64 -57.03
N LYS A 259 -52.23 15.52 -56.93
CA LYS A 259 -52.17 16.79 -57.67
C LYS A 259 -51.91 16.64 -59.17
N LYS A 260 -51.43 15.50 -59.66
CA LYS A 260 -51.20 15.23 -61.09
C LYS A 260 -52.42 14.67 -61.83
N CYS A 261 -53.51 14.33 -61.12
CA CYS A 261 -54.71 13.72 -61.70
C CYS A 261 -55.88 14.71 -61.88
N VAL A 262 -55.62 16.02 -61.86
CA VAL A 262 -56.57 17.10 -62.20
C VAL A 262 -55.97 17.90 -63.36
#